data_AF-A0A1Q9MSB5-F1
#
_entry.id   AF-A0A1Q9MSB5-F1
#
_cell.length_a   1.000
_cell.length_b   1.000
_cell.length_c   1.000
_cell.angle_alpha   90.00
_cell.angle_beta   90.00
_cell.angle_gamma   90.00
#
_symmetry.space_group_name_H-M   'P 1'
#
loop_
_entity.id
_entity.type
_entity.pdbx_description
1 polymer ?
#
loop_
_entity_poly.entity_id
_entity_poly.type
_entity_poly.pdbx_seq_one_letter_code
_entity_poly.pdbx_strand_id
1 'polypeptide(L)'
;MPISIAEISASIMALIAGLLILIIGAILYQKWKEKKQTPTLFLTISIFAWVGACWSAMGIYTLAEFATEIAIVLQKCVYSFVLLGGMMMFLFGTPTFYHFKSKIWTYLYVILGCAFIILVWMMDSVDVRYFPGYDTYPLLSIKIEYSIFLVLYLVPLLIGIPILALRTSRRINERLYSVGYRFIAYGTLDILAVFVVDALSTVAQGMNLIYAILLNLTWIFPLIAAFFCYIGWTLPNWFRSIIKKN
;
A
#
# COMPACT_ATOMS: atom_id res chain seq x y z
N MET A 1 -15.48 -19.78 19.22
CA MET A 1 -15.42 -18.91 20.44
C MET A 1 -15.52 -17.46 19.95
N PRO A 2 -15.71 -16.40 20.76
CA PRO A 2 -15.81 -15.05 20.20
C PRO A 2 -14.46 -14.64 19.59
N ILE A 3 -14.51 -14.08 18.37
CA ILE A 3 -13.40 -13.41 17.69
C ILE A 3 -12.72 -12.47 18.70
N SER A 4 -11.38 -12.50 18.78
CA SER A 4 -10.68 -11.63 19.72
C SER A 4 -10.93 -10.14 19.38
N ILE A 5 -10.97 -9.30 20.41
CA ILE A 5 -11.28 -7.87 20.29
C ILE A 5 -10.29 -7.18 19.33
N ALA A 6 -9.05 -7.67 19.27
CA ALA A 6 -8.00 -7.14 18.40
C ALA A 6 -8.36 -7.29 16.90
N GLU A 7 -8.90 -8.43 16.49
CA GLU A 7 -9.24 -8.74 15.09
C GLU A 7 -10.55 -8.10 14.68
N ILE A 8 -11.52 -7.99 15.61
CA ILE A 8 -12.73 -7.18 15.38
C ILE A 8 -12.31 -5.73 15.13
N SER A 9 -11.44 -5.17 15.97
CA SER A 9 -10.90 -3.82 15.81
C SER A 9 -10.17 -3.67 14.47
N ALA A 10 -9.26 -4.59 14.15
CA ALA A 10 -8.46 -4.53 12.92
C ALA A 10 -9.32 -4.69 11.67
N SER A 11 -10.35 -5.54 11.70
CA SER A 11 -11.34 -5.68 10.63
C SER A 11 -12.10 -4.38 10.38
N ILE A 12 -12.63 -3.77 11.45
CA ILE A 12 -13.33 -2.48 11.36
C ILE A 12 -12.38 -1.41 10.83
N MET A 13 -11.14 -1.37 11.31
CA MET A 13 -10.14 -0.41 10.86
C MET A 13 -9.79 -0.61 9.38
N ALA A 14 -9.57 -1.85 8.93
CA ALA A 14 -9.30 -2.17 7.53
C ALA A 14 -10.48 -1.80 6.63
N LEU A 15 -11.72 -2.02 7.07
CA LEU A 15 -12.93 -1.58 6.37
C LEU A 15 -12.99 -0.05 6.25
N ILE A 16 -12.84 0.67 7.36
CA ILE A 16 -12.88 2.15 7.38
C ILE A 16 -11.77 2.72 6.50
N ALA A 17 -10.54 2.23 6.65
CA ALA A 17 -9.41 2.63 5.81
C ALA A 17 -9.71 2.37 4.34
N GLY A 18 -10.18 1.17 3.99
CA GLY A 18 -10.57 0.81 2.62
C GLY A 18 -11.63 1.73 2.02
N LEU A 19 -12.67 2.08 2.78
CA LEU A 19 -13.73 3.00 2.34
C LEU A 19 -13.20 4.42 2.11
N LEU A 20 -12.37 4.94 3.00
CA LEU A 20 -11.79 6.27 2.85
C LEU A 20 -10.78 6.34 1.69
N ILE A 21 -9.94 5.32 1.54
CA ILE A 21 -9.01 5.18 0.41
C ILE A 21 -9.80 5.06 -0.90
N LEU A 22 -10.95 4.37 -0.91
CA LEU A 22 -11.83 4.26 -2.07
C LEU A 22 -12.36 5.61 -2.52
N ILE A 23 -12.82 6.46 -1.58
CA ILE A 23 -13.27 7.82 -1.89
C ILE A 23 -12.13 8.61 -2.56
N ILE A 24 -10.92 8.54 -2.00
CA ILE A 24 -9.74 9.20 -2.58
C ILE A 24 -9.45 8.66 -4.00
N GLY A 25 -9.50 7.34 -4.18
CA GLY A 25 -9.30 6.68 -5.48
C GLY A 25 -10.34 7.13 -6.52
N ALA A 26 -11.61 7.24 -6.13
CA ALA A 26 -12.68 7.73 -7.00
C ALA A 26 -12.45 9.19 -7.44
N ILE A 27 -12.00 10.07 -6.54
CA ILE A 27 -11.66 11.46 -6.87
C ILE A 27 -10.50 11.51 -7.86
N LEU A 28 -9.43 10.73 -7.63
CA LEU A 28 -8.28 10.68 -8.56
C LEU A 28 -8.69 10.12 -9.93
N TYR A 29 -9.56 9.12 -9.95
CA TYR A 29 -10.09 8.55 -11.19
C TYR A 29 -10.89 9.58 -12.01
N GLN A 30 -11.75 10.37 -11.35
CA GLN A 30 -12.46 11.47 -12.02
C GLN A 30 -11.48 12.47 -12.62
N LYS A 31 -10.45 12.87 -11.87
CA LYS A 31 -9.41 13.79 -12.38
C LYS A 31 -8.59 13.21 -13.52
N TRP A 32 -8.32 11.91 -13.49
CA TRP A 32 -7.70 11.23 -14.62
C TRP A 32 -8.63 11.23 -15.84
N LYS A 33 -9.93 10.99 -15.67
CA LYS A 33 -10.89 11.08 -16.78
C LYS A 33 -10.89 12.44 -17.45
N GLU A 34 -10.79 13.52 -16.67
CA GLU A 34 -10.73 14.89 -17.18
C GLU A 34 -9.42 15.21 -17.92
N LYS A 35 -8.27 14.88 -17.32
CA LYS A 35 -6.95 15.32 -17.82
C LYS A 35 -6.21 14.28 -18.66
N LYS A 36 -6.61 13.02 -18.61
CA LYS A 36 -6.04 11.85 -19.31
C LYS A 36 -4.52 11.67 -19.13
N GLN A 37 -3.97 12.11 -18.00
CA GLN A 37 -2.54 12.00 -17.71
C GLN A 37 -2.18 10.61 -17.19
N THR A 38 -1.23 9.94 -17.85
CA THR A 38 -0.76 8.59 -17.49
C THR A 38 -0.26 8.47 -16.05
N PRO A 39 0.51 9.43 -15.48
CA PRO A 39 0.91 9.34 -14.07
C PRO A 39 -0.29 9.32 -13.10
N THR A 40 -1.33 10.11 -13.37
CA THR A 40 -2.56 10.12 -12.57
C THR A 40 -3.27 8.76 -12.65
N LEU A 41 -3.25 8.09 -13.81
CA LEU A 41 -3.79 6.74 -13.94
C LEU A 41 -3.03 5.75 -13.05
N PHE A 42 -1.70 5.76 -13.11
CA PHE A 42 -0.88 4.87 -12.29
C PHE A 42 -1.10 5.11 -10.80
N LEU A 43 -1.13 6.37 -10.35
CA LEU A 43 -1.46 6.69 -8.96
C LEU A 43 -2.87 6.19 -8.58
N THR A 44 -3.84 6.36 -9.48
CA THR A 44 -5.22 5.88 -9.27
C THR A 44 -5.26 4.36 -9.09
N ILE A 45 -4.62 3.61 -9.99
CA ILE A 45 -4.56 2.13 -9.89
C ILE A 45 -3.83 1.72 -8.61
N SER A 46 -2.75 2.44 -8.25
CA SER A 46 -2.03 2.20 -6.99
C SER A 46 -2.95 2.33 -5.78
N ILE A 47 -3.77 3.39 -5.71
CA ILE A 47 -4.70 3.62 -4.60
C ILE A 47 -5.79 2.54 -4.57
N PHE A 48 -6.37 2.17 -5.72
CA PHE A 48 -7.35 1.09 -5.77
C PHE A 48 -6.77 -0.28 -5.37
N ALA A 49 -5.50 -0.54 -5.69
CA ALA A 49 -4.85 -1.76 -5.23
C ALA A 49 -4.79 -1.81 -3.70
N TRP A 50 -4.48 -0.70 -3.02
CA TRP A 50 -4.53 -0.62 -1.56
C TRP A 50 -5.94 -0.82 -0.99
N VAL A 51 -7.00 -0.39 -1.69
CA VAL A 51 -8.39 -0.74 -1.31
C VAL A 51 -8.59 -2.25 -1.34
N GLY A 52 -8.16 -2.91 -2.42
CA GLY A 52 -8.22 -4.37 -2.56
C GLY A 52 -7.47 -5.10 -1.45
N ALA A 53 -6.29 -4.59 -1.05
CA ALA A 53 -5.54 -5.12 0.08
C ALA A 53 -6.30 -4.98 1.41
N CYS A 54 -6.86 -3.80 1.71
CA CYS A 54 -7.63 -3.56 2.93
C CYS A 54 -8.87 -4.47 3.02
N TRP A 55 -9.62 -4.63 1.92
CA TRP A 55 -10.80 -5.49 1.90
C TRP A 55 -10.45 -6.97 1.98
N SER A 56 -9.35 -7.39 1.36
CA SER A 56 -8.87 -8.77 1.50
C SER A 56 -8.47 -9.06 2.94
N ALA A 57 -7.76 -8.14 3.60
CA ALA A 57 -7.40 -8.26 5.01
C ALA A 57 -8.61 -8.27 5.96
N MET A 58 -9.61 -7.42 5.72
CA MET A 58 -10.89 -7.48 6.43
C MET A 58 -11.55 -8.86 6.29
N GLY A 59 -11.57 -9.40 5.07
CA GLY A 59 -12.06 -10.75 4.80
C GLY A 59 -11.30 -11.83 5.59
N ILE A 60 -9.99 -11.68 5.78
CA ILE A 60 -9.18 -12.60 6.59
C ILE A 60 -9.60 -12.55 8.05
N TYR A 61 -9.62 -11.37 8.65
CA TYR A 61 -9.98 -11.21 10.07
C TYR A 61 -11.40 -11.71 10.38
N THR A 62 -12.30 -11.68 9.40
CA THR A 62 -13.69 -12.14 9.55
C THR A 62 -13.90 -13.62 9.25
N LEU A 63 -13.17 -14.20 8.30
CA LEU A 63 -13.42 -15.55 7.79
C LEU A 63 -12.40 -16.60 8.24
N ALA A 64 -11.25 -16.20 8.80
CA ALA A 64 -10.15 -17.11 9.12
C ALA A 64 -10.55 -18.30 10.00
N GLU A 65 -11.41 -18.10 11.00
CA GLU A 65 -11.91 -19.16 11.89
C GLU A 65 -12.87 -20.14 11.20
N PHE A 66 -13.64 -19.68 10.21
CA PHE A 66 -14.73 -20.46 9.62
C PHE A 66 -14.40 -21.07 8.26
N ALA A 67 -13.46 -20.47 7.54
CA ALA A 67 -13.09 -20.85 6.18
C ALA A 67 -11.61 -20.54 5.92
N THR A 68 -10.73 -21.30 6.57
CA THR A 68 -9.26 -21.10 6.49
C THR A 68 -8.75 -21.13 5.05
N GLU A 69 -9.30 -21.97 4.17
CA GLU A 69 -8.95 -21.99 2.74
C GLU A 69 -9.25 -20.66 2.04
N ILE A 70 -10.41 -20.06 2.33
CA ILE A 70 -10.78 -18.74 1.78
C ILE A 70 -9.86 -17.66 2.33
N ALA A 71 -9.55 -17.72 3.63
CA ALA A 71 -8.64 -16.77 4.26
C ALA A 71 -7.21 -16.87 3.70
N ILE A 72 -6.72 -18.07 3.35
CA ILE A 72 -5.44 -18.26 2.64
C ILE A 72 -5.47 -17.58 1.27
N VAL A 73 -6.57 -17.74 0.51
CA VAL A 73 -6.74 -17.06 -0.78
C VAL A 73 -6.73 -15.54 -0.60
N LEU A 74 -7.44 -15.03 0.41
CA LEU A 74 -7.48 -13.60 0.71
C LEU A 74 -6.11 -13.07 1.13
N GLN A 75 -5.30 -13.84 1.87
CA GLN A 75 -3.91 -13.49 2.19
C GLN A 75 -3.08 -13.32 0.92
N LYS A 76 -3.20 -14.25 -0.05
CA LYS A 76 -2.56 -14.12 -1.37
C LYS A 76 -3.04 -12.88 -2.13
N CYS A 77 -4.33 -12.54 -2.03
CA CYS A 77 -4.88 -11.31 -2.58
C CYS A 77 -4.25 -10.07 -1.95
N VAL A 78 -4.11 -10.00 -0.60
CA VAL A 78 -3.46 -8.87 0.10
C VAL A 78 -2.10 -8.58 -0.52
N TYR A 79 -1.22 -9.58 -0.59
CA TYR A 79 0.13 -9.36 -1.11
C TYR A 79 0.17 -9.06 -2.61
N SER A 80 -0.70 -9.68 -3.40
CA SER A 80 -0.83 -9.38 -4.83
C SER A 80 -1.24 -7.92 -5.06
N PHE A 81 -2.20 -7.43 -4.28
CA PHE A 81 -2.63 -6.04 -4.32
C PHE A 81 -1.55 -5.08 -3.83
N VAL A 82 -0.81 -5.43 -2.77
CA VAL A 82 0.32 -4.63 -2.28
C VAL A 82 1.43 -4.53 -3.34
N LEU A 83 1.78 -5.64 -3.99
CA LEU A 83 2.76 -5.66 -5.09
C LEU A 83 2.31 -4.84 -6.29
N LEU A 84 1.03 -4.96 -6.68
CA LEU A 84 0.44 -4.15 -7.74
C LEU A 84 0.44 -2.66 -7.38
N GLY A 85 0.06 -2.33 -6.14
CA GLY A 85 0.07 -0.98 -5.60
C GLY A 85 1.47 -0.37 -5.67
N GLY A 86 2.47 -1.09 -5.16
CA GLY A 86 3.86 -0.68 -5.26
C GLY A 86 4.32 -0.49 -6.71
N MET A 87 4.04 -1.46 -7.58
CA MET A 87 4.40 -1.38 -9.00
C MET A 87 3.80 -0.14 -9.68
N MET A 88 2.53 0.15 -9.42
CA MET A 88 1.89 1.33 -9.99
C MET A 88 2.42 2.62 -9.39
N MET A 89 2.77 2.64 -8.10
CA MET A 89 3.46 3.78 -7.47
C MET A 89 4.84 4.02 -8.10
N PHE A 90 5.57 2.95 -8.47
CA PHE A 90 6.83 3.06 -9.22
C PHE A 90 6.62 3.70 -10.59
N LEU A 91 5.62 3.23 -11.33
CA LEU A 91 5.29 3.74 -12.66
C LEU A 91 4.77 5.18 -12.61
N PHE A 92 4.10 5.57 -11.53
CA PHE A 92 3.79 6.96 -11.24
C PHE A 92 5.06 7.78 -11.00
N GLY A 93 5.99 7.27 -10.18
CA GLY A 93 7.20 7.99 -9.80
C GLY A 93 8.24 8.10 -10.92
N THR A 94 8.28 7.16 -11.86
CA THR A 94 9.28 7.11 -12.94
C THR A 94 9.27 8.37 -13.84
N PRO A 95 8.14 8.75 -14.48
CA PRO A 95 8.07 9.97 -15.28
C PRO A 95 8.06 11.25 -14.41
N THR A 96 7.64 11.15 -13.15
CA THR A 96 7.43 12.30 -12.27
C THR A 96 8.73 12.73 -11.56
N PHE A 97 9.60 11.79 -11.19
CA PHE A 97 10.75 12.03 -10.32
C PHE A 97 12.07 11.56 -10.90
N TYR A 98 12.10 10.36 -11.48
CA TYR A 98 13.35 9.76 -11.91
C TYR A 98 13.86 10.32 -13.24
N HIS A 99 12.97 10.87 -14.08
CA HIS A 99 13.28 11.26 -15.46
C HIS A 99 14.08 10.17 -16.21
N PHE A 100 13.83 8.89 -15.90
CA PHE A 100 14.57 7.77 -16.49
C PHE A 100 14.36 7.78 -18.00
N LYS A 101 15.44 8.00 -18.75
CA LYS A 101 15.42 7.94 -20.22
C LYS A 101 15.35 6.51 -20.75
N SER A 102 15.82 5.53 -19.97
CA SER A 102 15.85 4.13 -20.39
C SER A 102 14.57 3.39 -19.99
N LYS A 103 13.73 3.10 -21.00
CA LYS A 103 12.50 2.31 -20.85
C LYS A 103 12.75 0.87 -20.39
N ILE A 104 13.96 0.35 -20.61
CA ILE A 104 14.36 -1.03 -20.27
C ILE A 104 14.21 -1.31 -18.77
N TRP A 105 14.67 -0.40 -17.90
CA TRP A 105 14.59 -0.60 -16.44
C TRP A 105 13.15 -0.62 -15.95
N THR A 106 12.30 0.21 -16.55
CA THR A 106 10.86 0.22 -16.25
C THR A 106 10.20 -1.09 -16.64
N TYR A 107 10.50 -1.63 -17.83
CA TYR A 107 9.95 -2.91 -18.26
C TYR A 107 10.45 -4.07 -17.40
N LEU A 108 11.74 -4.11 -17.08
CA LEU A 108 12.31 -5.14 -16.19
C LEU A 108 11.63 -5.12 -14.81
N TYR A 109 11.43 -3.93 -14.23
CA TYR A 109 10.75 -3.81 -12.94
C TYR A 109 9.32 -4.35 -12.98
N VAL A 110 8.56 -4.01 -14.03
CA VAL A 110 7.19 -4.52 -14.21
C VAL A 110 7.16 -6.04 -14.43
N ILE A 111 8.06 -6.58 -15.26
CA ILE A 111 8.14 -8.02 -15.52
C ILE A 111 8.44 -8.77 -14.21
N LEU A 112 9.40 -8.28 -13.42
CA LEU A 112 9.71 -8.85 -12.11
C LEU A 112 8.50 -8.78 -11.17
N GLY A 113 7.80 -7.64 -11.10
CA GLY A 113 6.57 -7.50 -10.31
C GLY A 113 5.49 -8.50 -10.69
N CYS A 114 5.21 -8.67 -11.99
CA CYS A 114 4.25 -9.66 -12.49
C CYS A 114 4.69 -11.09 -12.14
N ALA A 115 5.98 -11.41 -12.30
CA ALA A 115 6.52 -12.71 -11.93
C ALA A 115 6.33 -12.99 -10.42
N PHE A 116 6.57 -12.00 -9.55
CA PHE A 116 6.35 -12.15 -8.11
C PHE A 116 4.88 -12.36 -7.75
N ILE A 117 3.96 -11.65 -8.39
CA ILE A 117 2.52 -11.89 -8.20
C ILE A 117 2.21 -13.34 -8.56
N ILE A 118 2.66 -13.83 -9.72
CA ILE A 118 2.45 -15.22 -10.13
C ILE A 118 3.04 -16.20 -9.10
N LEU A 119 4.24 -15.96 -8.59
CA LEU A 119 4.87 -16.80 -7.57
C LEU A 119 4.08 -16.87 -6.26
N VAL A 120 3.49 -15.76 -5.79
CA VAL A 120 2.61 -15.73 -4.61
C VAL A 120 1.42 -16.68 -4.77
N TRP A 121 0.89 -16.78 -6.00
CA TRP A 121 -0.24 -17.66 -6.31
C TRP A 121 0.17 -19.12 -6.50
N MET A 122 1.24 -19.37 -7.28
CA MET A 122 1.66 -20.71 -7.68
C MET A 122 2.33 -21.51 -6.56
N MET A 123 2.92 -20.84 -5.57
CA MET A 123 3.65 -21.51 -4.51
C MET A 123 2.88 -21.49 -3.19
N ASP A 124 3.28 -22.40 -2.30
CA ASP A 124 2.82 -22.44 -0.91
C ASP A 124 3.49 -21.32 -0.10
N SER A 125 2.93 -20.11 -0.24
CA SER A 125 3.46 -18.86 0.29
C SER A 125 2.94 -18.51 1.68
N VAL A 126 1.96 -19.23 2.22
CA VAL A 126 1.30 -18.92 3.50
C VAL A 126 1.67 -19.97 4.54
N ASP A 127 2.07 -19.51 5.72
CA ASP A 127 2.26 -20.31 6.91
C ASP A 127 1.03 -20.12 7.82
N VAL A 128 0.34 -21.21 8.12
CA VAL A 128 -0.83 -21.23 8.99
C VAL A 128 -0.36 -21.56 10.40
N ARG A 129 -0.36 -20.55 11.25
CA ARG A 129 -0.08 -20.68 12.68
C ARG A 129 -1.36 -20.49 13.47
N TYR A 130 -1.27 -20.62 14.77
CA TYR A 130 -2.36 -20.29 15.69
C TYR A 130 -1.92 -19.18 16.62
N PHE A 131 -2.87 -18.32 16.98
CA PHE A 131 -2.58 -17.25 17.93
C PHE A 131 -2.20 -17.83 19.30
N PRO A 132 -1.20 -17.25 19.98
CA PRO A 132 -0.89 -17.65 21.35
C PRO A 132 -2.12 -17.50 22.25
N GLY A 133 -2.57 -18.60 22.87
CA GLY A 133 -3.77 -18.64 23.70
C GLY A 133 -5.08 -18.97 22.98
N TYR A 134 -5.03 -19.30 21.68
CA TYR A 134 -6.19 -19.73 20.90
C TYR A 134 -5.87 -21.00 20.12
N ASP A 135 -6.57 -22.10 20.41
CA ASP A 135 -6.32 -23.39 19.76
C ASP A 135 -6.91 -23.49 18.34
N THR A 136 -7.83 -22.57 17.97
CA THR A 136 -8.62 -22.67 16.74
C THR A 136 -8.57 -21.45 15.84
N TYR A 137 -7.95 -20.34 16.26
CA TYR A 137 -7.94 -19.11 15.47
C TYR A 137 -6.64 -19.02 14.64
N PRO A 138 -6.71 -19.17 13.30
CA PRO A 138 -5.52 -19.25 12.48
C PRO A 138 -4.91 -17.86 12.26
N LEU A 139 -3.63 -17.76 12.58
CA LEU A 139 -2.74 -16.68 12.23
C LEU A 139 -2.12 -17.00 10.86
N LEU A 140 -2.60 -16.29 9.84
CA LEU A 140 -2.05 -16.42 8.48
C LEU A 140 -0.88 -15.46 8.32
N SER A 141 0.32 -16.01 8.20
CA SER A 141 1.53 -15.24 7.91
C SER A 141 2.09 -15.67 6.57
N ILE A 142 2.73 -14.76 5.82
CA ILE A 142 3.48 -15.21 4.65
C ILE A 142 4.79 -15.85 5.13
N LYS A 143 5.20 -16.93 4.48
CA LYS A 143 6.47 -17.58 4.79
C LYS A 143 7.63 -16.60 4.62
N ILE A 144 8.63 -16.73 5.49
CA ILE A 144 9.69 -15.74 5.64
C ILE A 144 10.47 -15.51 4.34
N GLU A 145 10.63 -16.53 3.52
CA GLU A 145 11.30 -16.44 2.22
C GLU A 145 10.57 -15.45 1.32
N TYR A 146 9.23 -15.54 1.23
CA TYR A 146 8.41 -14.62 0.44
C TYR A 146 8.36 -13.23 1.07
N SER A 147 8.36 -13.11 2.40
CA SER A 147 8.49 -11.81 3.08
C SER A 147 9.77 -11.10 2.65
N ILE A 148 10.90 -11.79 2.66
CA ILE A 148 12.21 -11.24 2.27
C ILE A 148 12.16 -10.78 0.82
N PHE A 149 11.64 -11.60 -0.10
CA PHE A 149 11.52 -11.22 -1.50
C PHE A 149 10.60 -10.02 -1.73
N LEU A 150 9.45 -9.97 -1.04
CA LEU A 150 8.49 -8.87 -1.14
C LEU A 150 9.10 -7.56 -0.63
N VAL A 151 9.80 -7.61 0.52
CA VAL A 151 10.52 -6.45 1.06
C VAL A 151 11.62 -6.01 0.10
N LEU A 152 12.47 -6.91 -0.40
CA LEU A 152 13.54 -6.57 -1.34
C LEU A 152 13.02 -5.95 -2.63
N TYR A 153 11.88 -6.42 -3.15
CA TYR A 153 11.26 -5.84 -4.34
C TYR A 153 10.71 -4.43 -4.09
N LEU A 154 10.05 -4.21 -2.95
CA LEU A 154 9.41 -2.92 -2.64
C LEU A 154 10.39 -1.88 -2.07
N VAL A 155 11.48 -2.27 -1.44
CA VAL A 155 12.43 -1.34 -0.78
C VAL A 155 13.02 -0.29 -1.74
N PRO A 156 13.57 -0.65 -2.93
CA PRO A 156 14.12 0.35 -3.86
C PRO A 156 13.09 1.39 -4.29
N LEU A 157 11.83 0.96 -4.45
CA LEU A 157 10.70 1.82 -4.75
C LEU A 157 10.38 2.76 -3.58
N LEU A 158 10.19 2.18 -2.40
CA LEU A 158 9.70 2.86 -1.20
C LEU A 158 10.74 3.80 -0.60
N ILE A 159 12.03 3.60 -0.88
CA ILE A 159 13.09 4.54 -0.51
C ILE A 159 13.35 5.54 -1.62
N GLY A 160 13.41 5.08 -2.87
CA GLY A 160 13.84 5.92 -3.98
C GLY A 160 12.83 7.02 -4.34
N ILE A 161 11.52 6.74 -4.32
CA ILE A 161 10.50 7.78 -4.54
C ILE A 161 10.58 8.90 -3.49
N PRO A 162 10.56 8.64 -2.17
CA PRO A 162 10.61 9.73 -1.20
C PRO A 162 11.89 10.54 -1.26
N ILE A 163 13.06 9.91 -1.47
CA ILE A 163 14.32 10.65 -1.64
C ILE A 163 14.22 11.61 -2.83
N LEU A 164 13.73 11.15 -3.97
CA LEU A 164 13.62 11.99 -5.15
C LEU A 164 12.54 13.05 -5.01
N ALA A 165 11.37 12.72 -4.45
CA ALA A 165 10.32 13.67 -4.17
C ALA A 165 10.81 14.79 -3.23
N LEU A 166 11.56 14.45 -2.18
CA LEU A 166 12.20 15.44 -1.29
C LEU A 166 13.25 16.27 -2.02
N ARG A 167 14.11 15.67 -2.84
CA ARG A 167 15.11 16.41 -3.64
C ARG A 167 14.44 17.38 -4.61
N THR A 168 13.40 16.94 -5.32
CA THR A 168 12.61 17.75 -6.25
C THR A 168 11.90 18.88 -5.51
N SER A 169 11.36 18.63 -4.31
CA SER A 169 10.72 19.67 -3.50
C SER A 169 11.66 20.83 -3.14
N ARG A 170 12.96 20.57 -2.97
CA ARG A 170 13.96 21.58 -2.62
C ARG A 170 14.42 22.41 -3.83
N ARG A 171 14.22 21.91 -5.05
CA ARG A 171 14.65 22.57 -6.30
C ARG A 171 13.58 23.46 -6.93
N ILE A 172 12.31 23.28 -6.54
CA ILE A 172 11.20 24.00 -7.13
C ILE A 172 10.93 25.29 -6.36
N ASN A 173 10.96 26.41 -7.07
CA ASN A 173 10.73 27.74 -6.50
C ASN A 173 9.26 27.98 -6.11
N GLU A 174 8.32 27.34 -6.80
CA GLU A 174 6.90 27.46 -6.48
C GLU A 174 6.57 26.69 -5.19
N ARG A 175 6.29 27.44 -4.10
CA ARG A 175 6.03 26.90 -2.75
C ARG A 175 4.97 25.79 -2.74
N LEU A 176 3.91 25.93 -3.52
CA LEU A 176 2.81 24.96 -3.55
C LEU A 176 3.26 23.59 -4.09
N TYR A 177 4.05 23.58 -5.18
CA TYR A 177 4.59 22.35 -5.74
C TYR A 177 5.65 21.74 -4.82
N SER A 178 6.49 22.56 -4.20
CA SER A 178 7.44 22.11 -3.18
C SER A 178 6.73 21.35 -2.05
N VAL A 179 5.65 21.93 -1.51
CA VAL A 179 4.82 21.28 -0.48
C VAL A 179 4.17 20.00 -1.01
N GLY A 180 3.65 20.02 -2.23
CA GLY A 180 3.02 18.84 -2.83
C GLY A 180 3.97 17.63 -2.95
N TYR A 181 5.21 17.86 -3.37
CA TYR A 181 6.22 16.81 -3.45
C TYR A 181 6.65 16.28 -2.08
N ARG A 182 6.67 17.13 -1.04
CA ARG A 182 6.93 16.65 0.34
C ARG A 182 5.81 15.74 0.82
N PHE A 183 4.56 16.06 0.54
CA PHE A 183 3.44 15.16 0.87
C PHE A 183 3.56 13.81 0.17
N ILE A 184 3.91 13.77 -1.13
CA ILE A 184 4.15 12.48 -1.81
C ILE A 184 5.27 11.69 -1.12
N ALA A 185 6.34 12.36 -0.69
CA ALA A 185 7.42 11.70 0.04
C ALA A 185 6.92 11.10 1.37
N TYR A 186 6.21 11.89 2.18
CA TYR A 186 5.67 11.42 3.45
C TYR A 186 4.69 10.26 3.27
N GLY A 187 3.78 10.35 2.29
CA GLY A 187 2.88 9.24 2.01
C GLY A 187 3.60 7.96 1.59
N THR A 188 4.72 8.08 0.87
CA THR A 188 5.53 6.89 0.51
C THR A 188 6.29 6.33 1.71
N LEU A 189 6.73 7.18 2.66
CA LEU A 189 7.34 6.74 3.91
C LEU A 189 6.32 6.07 4.84
N ASP A 190 5.07 6.53 4.87
CA ASP A 190 4.01 5.86 5.63
C ASP A 190 3.74 4.45 5.08
N ILE A 191 3.79 4.26 3.75
CA ILE A 191 3.72 2.91 3.16
C ILE A 191 4.89 2.03 3.64
N LEU A 192 6.10 2.58 3.79
CA LEU A 192 7.22 1.82 4.36
C LEU A 192 6.94 1.45 5.84
N ALA A 193 6.34 2.35 6.61
CA ALA A 193 5.98 2.11 8.00
C ALA A 193 5.00 0.93 8.16
N VAL A 194 4.11 0.70 7.18
CA VAL A 194 3.22 -0.49 7.14
C VAL A 194 4.03 -1.78 7.26
N PHE A 195 5.05 -1.95 6.42
CA PHE A 195 5.86 -3.17 6.41
C PHE A 195 6.67 -3.35 7.69
N VAL A 196 7.18 -2.24 8.24
CA VAL A 196 7.89 -2.27 9.52
C VAL A 196 6.96 -2.71 10.63
N VAL A 197 5.75 -2.14 10.69
CA VAL A 197 4.75 -2.48 11.70
C VAL A 197 4.24 -3.91 11.54
N ASP A 198 4.05 -4.39 10.32
CA ASP A 198 3.64 -5.77 10.03
C ASP A 198 4.73 -6.78 10.44
N ALA A 199 6.00 -6.47 10.19
CA ALA A 199 7.11 -7.29 10.68
C ALA A 199 7.19 -7.29 12.21
N LEU A 200 7.01 -6.13 12.85
CA LEU A 200 7.00 -6.01 14.31
C LEU A 200 5.80 -6.73 14.93
N SER A 201 4.63 -6.71 14.27
CA SER A 201 3.44 -7.41 14.75
C SER A 201 3.69 -8.92 14.83
N THR A 202 4.41 -9.45 13.83
CA THR A 202 4.82 -10.87 13.78
C THR A 202 5.72 -11.25 14.95
N VAL A 203 6.65 -10.37 15.35
CA VAL A 203 7.54 -10.59 16.50
C VAL A 203 6.80 -10.40 17.83
N ALA A 204 5.83 -9.49 17.88
CA ALA A 204 5.09 -9.13 19.08
C ALA A 204 3.88 -10.05 19.39
N GLN A 205 3.73 -11.18 18.68
CA GLN A 205 2.58 -12.09 18.84
C GLN A 205 2.37 -12.58 20.28
N GLY A 206 3.42 -12.68 21.09
CA GLY A 206 3.33 -13.04 22.51
C GLY A 206 2.85 -11.92 23.44
N MET A 207 2.60 -10.71 22.93
CA MET A 207 2.21 -9.52 23.70
C MET A 207 0.91 -8.93 23.15
N ASN A 208 -0.23 -9.47 23.57
CA ASN A 208 -1.58 -9.20 23.00
C ASN A 208 -1.89 -7.71 22.76
N LEU A 209 -1.57 -6.82 23.72
CA LEU A 209 -1.82 -5.38 23.57
C LEU A 209 -0.95 -4.74 22.48
N ILE A 210 0.35 -5.04 22.47
CA ILE A 210 1.29 -4.49 21.48
C ILE A 210 0.94 -5.01 20.09
N TYR A 211 0.64 -6.31 20.00
CA TYR A 211 0.16 -6.93 18.77
C TYR A 211 -1.08 -6.22 18.21
N ALA A 212 -2.11 -6.00 19.03
CA ALA A 212 -3.34 -5.33 18.60
C ALA A 212 -3.11 -3.90 18.11
N ILE A 213 -2.22 -3.14 18.76
CA ILE A 213 -1.87 -1.77 18.33
C ILE A 213 -1.19 -1.81 16.96
N LEU A 214 -0.18 -2.68 16.79
CA LEU A 214 0.56 -2.82 15.55
C LEU A 214 -0.38 -3.23 14.40
N LEU A 215 -1.27 -4.19 14.64
CA LEU A 215 -2.23 -4.66 13.64
C LEU A 215 -3.15 -3.54 13.13
N ASN A 216 -3.61 -2.63 14.01
CA ASN A 216 -4.41 -1.48 13.60
C ASN A 216 -3.56 -0.44 12.84
N LEU A 217 -2.34 -0.18 13.27
CA LEU A 217 -1.43 0.77 12.62
C LEU A 217 -1.09 0.36 11.18
N THR A 218 -0.99 -0.95 10.90
CA THR A 218 -0.80 -1.51 9.54
C THR A 218 -1.81 -0.97 8.54
N TRP A 219 -3.03 -0.63 8.97
CA TRP A 219 -4.12 -0.15 8.09
C TRP A 219 -4.37 1.35 8.17
N ILE A 220 -3.90 2.01 9.23
CA ILE A 220 -3.93 3.48 9.36
C ILE A 220 -2.89 4.12 8.43
N PHE A 221 -1.69 3.56 8.31
CA PHE A 221 -0.64 4.14 7.48
C PHE A 221 -0.97 4.20 5.97
N PRO A 222 -1.57 3.16 5.33
CA PRO A 222 -2.00 3.23 3.94
C PRO A 222 -3.06 4.33 3.70
N LEU A 223 -3.93 4.58 4.69
CA LEU A 223 -4.91 5.65 4.62
C LEU A 223 -4.23 7.03 4.63
N ILE A 224 -3.31 7.26 5.58
CA ILE A 224 -2.55 8.51 5.65
C ILE A 224 -1.73 8.69 4.36
N ALA A 225 -1.11 7.61 3.87
CA ALA A 225 -0.37 7.61 2.62
C ALA A 225 -1.23 8.01 1.41
N ALA A 226 -2.41 7.40 1.26
CA ALA A 226 -3.35 7.74 0.20
C ALA A 226 -3.75 9.21 0.26
N PHE A 227 -4.01 9.73 1.46
CA PHE A 227 -4.36 11.13 1.68
C PHE A 227 -3.22 12.08 1.30
N PHE A 228 -1.99 11.79 1.72
CA PHE A 228 -0.82 12.60 1.36
C PHE A 228 -0.51 12.55 -0.13
N CYS A 229 -0.59 11.39 -0.77
CA CYS A 229 -0.44 11.26 -2.22
C CYS A 229 -1.52 12.04 -2.97
N TYR A 230 -2.77 12.00 -2.49
CA TYR A 230 -3.85 12.80 -3.03
C TYR A 230 -3.59 14.30 -2.93
N ILE A 231 -3.28 14.83 -1.74
CA ILE A 231 -2.95 16.25 -1.54
C ILE A 231 -1.77 16.64 -2.44
N GLY A 232 -0.71 15.85 -2.40
CA GLY A 232 0.54 16.15 -3.09
C GLY A 232 0.42 16.20 -4.61
N TRP A 233 -0.45 15.37 -5.18
CA TRP A 233 -0.68 15.36 -6.63
C TRP A 233 -1.78 16.33 -7.08
N THR A 234 -2.85 16.45 -6.29
CA THR A 234 -4.07 17.14 -6.69
C THR A 234 -3.97 18.65 -6.48
N LEU A 235 -3.50 19.06 -5.30
CA LEU A 235 -3.52 20.46 -4.86
C LEU A 235 -2.68 21.37 -5.78
N PRO A 236 -1.43 20.99 -6.16
CA PRO A 236 -0.63 21.84 -7.05
C PRO A 236 -1.22 21.94 -8.47
N ASN A 237 -1.74 20.81 -8.98
CA ASN A 237 -2.32 20.73 -10.32
C ASN A 237 -3.68 21.41 -10.45
N TRP A 238 -4.42 21.58 -9.34
CA TRP A 238 -5.67 22.33 -9.31
C TRP A 238 -5.41 23.84 -9.29
N PHE A 239 -4.51 24.31 -8.42
CA PHE A 239 -4.09 25.72 -8.40
C PHE A 239 -3.59 26.22 -9.75
N ARG A 240 -2.79 25.42 -10.47
CA ARG A 240 -2.33 25.78 -11.82
C ARG A 240 -3.48 26.06 -12.80
N SER A 241 -4.58 25.32 -12.67
CA SER A 241 -5.74 25.47 -13.56
C SER A 241 -6.55 26.73 -13.28
N ILE A 242 -6.51 27.24 -12.04
CA ILE A 242 -7.11 28.53 -11.67
C ILE A 242 -6.26 29.66 -12.22
N ILE A 243 -4.94 29.61 -11.99
CA ILE A 243 -4.02 30.67 -12.40
C ILE A 243 -3.95 30.80 -13.93
N LYS A 244 -3.99 29.69 -14.69
CA LYS A 244 -3.96 29.72 -16.17
C LYS A 244 -5.29 30.13 -16.83
N LYS A 245 -6.39 30.19 -16.09
CA LYS A 245 -7.71 30.62 -16.60
C LYS A 245 -7.93 32.13 -16.48
N ASN A 246 -7.06 32.82 -15.74
CA ASN A 246 -6.97 34.26 -15.65
C ASN A 246 -5.80 34.77 -16.50
#